data_AF-A0A4R0GIW1-F1
#
_entry.id   AF-A0A4R0GIW1-F1
#
_cell.length_a   1.000
_cell.length_b   1.000
_cell.length_c   1.000
_cell.angle_alpha   90.00
_cell.angle_beta   90.00
_cell.angle_gamma   90.00
#
_symmetry.space_group_name_H-M   'P 1'
#
loop_
_entity.id
_entity.type
_entity.pdbx_description
1 polymer ?
#
loop_
_entity_poly.entity_id
_entity_poly.type
_entity_poly.pdbx_seq_one_letter_code
_entity_poly.pdbx_strand_id
1 'polypeptide(L)'
;MVLRVSGRNARFQQWKALLGNRTKRQRRGEFLVQGVRPITMAAENGWQIRELLYDTSAQLSGWAREALDTVRAEKFAVSRDLMHELGGKADTVPELLAVVALPKDDLRRIPVGPTMLTVVFDRPTSPGNIGTLVRSADAFGAGGV
;
A
#
# COMPACT_ATOMS: atom_id res chain seq x y z
N MET A 1 2.99 19.08 12.08
CA MET A 1 1.57 19.37 12.36
C MET A 1 0.76 18.14 11.96
N VAL A 2 -0.05 17.57 12.87
CA VAL A 2 -0.87 16.40 12.54
C VAL A 2 -2.16 16.87 11.88
N LEU A 3 -2.41 16.41 10.64
CA LEU A 3 -3.64 16.74 9.92
C LEU A 3 -4.74 15.75 10.33
N ARG A 4 -5.92 16.25 10.68
CA ARG A 4 -7.05 15.43 11.14
C ARG A 4 -8.13 15.33 10.06
N VAL A 5 -8.62 14.11 9.82
CA VAL A 5 -9.73 13.83 8.92
C VAL A 5 -10.76 12.96 9.65
N SER A 6 -11.84 13.58 10.09
CA SER A 6 -12.93 12.91 10.82
C SER A 6 -14.23 12.78 10.03
N GLY A 7 -14.32 13.38 8.84
CA GLY A 7 -15.49 13.32 7.97
C GLY A 7 -15.12 13.02 6.52
N ARG A 8 -16.15 12.71 5.71
CA ARG A 8 -16.02 12.34 4.28
C ARG A 8 -15.71 13.55 3.38
N ASN A 9 -14.59 14.21 3.64
CA ASN A 9 -14.10 15.36 2.88
C ASN A 9 -13.45 14.94 1.54
N ALA A 10 -12.98 15.93 0.77
CA ALA A 10 -12.34 15.69 -0.52
C ALA A 10 -11.12 14.74 -0.43
N ARG A 11 -10.31 14.84 0.64
CA ARG A 11 -9.14 13.98 0.86
C ARG A 11 -9.57 12.53 1.12
N PHE A 12 -10.62 12.31 1.91
CA PHE A 12 -11.19 10.97 2.11
C PHE A 12 -11.70 10.35 0.81
N GLN A 13 -12.46 11.11 0.01
CA GLN A 13 -12.97 10.62 -1.28
C GLN A 13 -11.83 10.26 -2.24
N GLN A 14 -10.74 11.02 -2.19
CA GLN A 14 -9.52 10.76 -2.92
C GLN A 14 -8.88 9.42 -2.53
N TRP A 15 -8.74 9.11 -1.24
CA TRP A 15 -8.23 7.82 -0.76
C TRP A 15 -9.15 6.67 -1.15
N LYS A 16 -10.46 6.81 -0.89
CA LYS A 16 -11.47 5.79 -1.21
C LYS A 16 -11.46 5.41 -2.69
N ALA A 17 -11.25 6.39 -3.57
CA ALA A 17 -11.15 6.17 -5.00
C ALA A 17 -9.98 5.26 -5.41
N LEU A 18 -8.91 5.16 -4.60
CA LEU A 18 -7.76 4.30 -4.87
C LEU A 18 -8.08 2.81 -4.69
N LEU A 19 -9.10 2.43 -3.90
CA LEU A 19 -9.45 1.03 -3.67
C LEU A 19 -10.03 0.36 -4.92
N GLY A 20 -11.07 0.96 -5.50
CA GLY A 20 -11.87 0.31 -6.54
C GLY A 20 -11.52 0.66 -7.98
N ASN A 21 -10.72 1.71 -8.23
CA ASN A 21 -10.59 2.27 -9.57
C ASN A 21 -9.13 2.28 -10.07
N ARG A 22 -8.80 1.30 -10.94
CA ARG A 22 -7.48 1.18 -11.58
C ARG A 22 -7.09 2.44 -12.33
N THR A 23 -7.99 3.02 -13.12
CA THR A 23 -7.73 4.24 -13.90
C THR A 23 -7.36 5.42 -13.00
N LYS A 24 -8.03 5.58 -11.86
CA LYS A 24 -7.71 6.62 -10.89
C LYS A 24 -6.36 6.39 -10.21
N ARG A 25 -6.02 5.14 -9.84
CA ARG A 25 -4.69 4.80 -9.33
C ARG A 25 -3.59 5.15 -10.32
N GLN A 26 -3.76 4.76 -11.58
CA GLN A 26 -2.78 5.01 -12.64
C GLN A 26 -2.62 6.51 -12.94
N ARG A 27 -3.74 7.25 -13.07
CA ARG A 27 -3.70 8.70 -13.30
C ARG A 27 -3.04 9.47 -12.15
N ARG A 28 -3.22 9.02 -10.91
CA ARG A 28 -2.59 9.65 -9.74
C ARG A 28 -1.16 9.16 -9.47
N GLY A 29 -0.79 8.01 -10.02
CA GLY A 29 0.47 7.35 -9.70
C GLY A 29 0.55 6.94 -8.23
N GLU A 30 -0.56 6.47 -7.65
CA GLU A 30 -0.67 6.17 -6.21
C GLU A 30 -1.61 4.98 -5.96
N PHE A 31 -1.36 4.25 -4.88
CA PHE A 31 -2.22 3.16 -4.40
C PHE A 31 -2.20 3.07 -2.86
N LEU A 32 -3.21 2.40 -2.29
CA LEU A 32 -3.28 2.16 -0.84
C LEU A 32 -2.60 0.84 -0.46
N VAL A 33 -1.83 0.87 0.61
CA VAL A 33 -1.24 -0.29 1.28
C VAL A 33 -1.80 -0.37 2.70
N GLN A 34 -2.18 -1.57 3.13
CA GLN A 34 -2.81 -1.81 4.43
C GLN A 34 -1.92 -2.62 5.36
N GLY A 35 -1.86 -2.19 6.62
CA GLY A 35 -1.21 -2.91 7.70
C GLY A 35 0.26 -2.53 7.90
N VAL A 36 0.72 -2.67 9.15
CA VAL A 36 2.06 -2.22 9.57
C VAL A 36 3.16 -2.91 8.77
N ARG A 37 3.14 -4.25 8.69
CA ARG A 37 4.21 -5.02 8.03
C ARG A 37 4.39 -4.69 6.54
N PRO A 38 3.34 -4.69 5.69
CA PRO A 38 3.50 -4.27 4.29
C PRO A 38 4.00 -2.83 4.13
N ILE A 39 3.58 -1.91 4.99
CA ILE A 39 4.03 -0.51 4.97
C ILE A 39 5.52 -0.42 5.31
N THR A 40 5.96 -1.10 6.37
CA THR A 40 7.38 -1.14 6.76
C THR A 40 8.23 -1.76 5.65
N MET A 41 7.81 -2.88 5.06
CA MET A 41 8.51 -3.49 3.94
C MET A 41 8.63 -2.54 2.74
N ALA A 42 7.58 -1.78 2.43
CA ALA A 42 7.63 -0.79 1.36
C ALA A 42 8.69 0.30 1.66
N ALA A 43 8.71 0.82 2.88
CA ALA A 43 9.70 1.82 3.31
C ALA A 43 11.14 1.28 3.22
N GLU A 44 11.38 0.07 3.74
CA GLU A 44 12.70 -0.59 3.73
C GLU A 44 13.21 -0.85 2.32
N ASN A 45 12.31 -1.13 1.38
CA ASN A 45 12.64 -1.36 -0.04
C ASN A 45 12.60 -0.08 -0.88
N GLY A 46 12.62 1.09 -0.25
CA GLY A 46 12.77 2.38 -0.94
C GLY A 46 11.53 2.86 -1.70
N TRP A 47 10.35 2.32 -1.41
CA TRP A 47 9.11 2.85 -1.97
C TRP A 47 8.78 4.22 -1.39
N GLN A 48 8.36 5.15 -2.24
CA GLN A 48 7.95 6.48 -1.80
C GLN A 48 6.56 6.43 -1.14
N ILE A 49 6.53 6.51 0.18
CA ILE A 49 5.30 6.66 0.96
C ILE A 49 4.96 8.15 1.03
N ARG A 50 3.78 8.53 0.51
CA ARG A 50 3.34 9.92 0.46
C ARG A 50 2.57 10.31 1.70
N GLU A 51 1.63 9.45 2.10
CA GLU A 51 0.74 9.70 3.23
C GLU A 51 0.64 8.46 4.11
N LEU A 52 0.62 8.66 5.42
CA LEU A 52 0.45 7.61 6.41
C LEU A 52 -0.75 7.95 7.29
N LEU A 53 -1.78 7.11 7.23
CA LEU A 53 -3.05 7.30 7.92
C LEU A 53 -3.10 6.34 9.12
N TYR A 54 -3.57 6.85 10.25
CA TYR A 54 -3.68 6.07 11.48
C TYR A 54 -4.96 6.40 12.24
N ASP A 55 -5.50 5.40 12.93
CA ASP A 55 -6.68 5.57 13.77
C ASP A 55 -6.34 6.38 15.03
N THR A 56 -7.10 7.44 15.26
CA THR A 56 -6.96 8.31 16.45
C THR A 56 -7.61 7.76 17.72
N SER A 57 -8.48 6.76 17.60
CA SER A 57 -9.35 6.30 18.69
C SER A 57 -8.81 5.09 19.44
N ALA A 58 -7.81 4.41 18.88
CA ALA A 58 -7.26 3.18 19.41
C ALA A 58 -5.81 3.34 19.86
N GLN A 59 -5.41 2.57 20.86
CA GLN A 59 -4.01 2.47 21.24
C GLN A 59 -3.27 1.69 20.15
N LEU A 60 -2.40 2.40 19.42
CA LEU A 60 -1.54 1.79 18.41
C LEU A 60 -0.58 0.77 19.02
N SER A 61 -0.32 -0.32 18.31
CA SER A 61 0.75 -1.25 18.63
C SER A 61 2.12 -0.56 18.63
N GLY A 62 3.12 -1.16 19.30
CA GLY A 62 4.49 -0.64 19.29
C GLY A 62 5.05 -0.50 17.88
N TRP A 63 4.81 -1.51 17.03
CA TRP A 63 5.18 -1.53 15.62
C TRP A 63 4.52 -0.40 14.82
N ALA A 64 3.23 -0.11 15.07
CA ALA A 64 2.55 0.98 14.38
C ALA A 64 3.09 2.36 14.78
N ARG A 65 3.46 2.55 16.05
CA ARG A 65 4.11 3.79 16.51
C ARG A 65 5.50 3.94 15.91
N GLU A 66 6.28 2.88 15.90
CA GLU A 66 7.61 2.87 15.28
C GLU A 66 7.51 3.19 13.78
N ALA A 67 6.56 2.59 13.06
CA ALA A 67 6.31 2.92 11.66
C ALA A 67 5.91 4.40 11.48
N LEU A 68 5.07 4.95 12.35
CA LEU A 68 4.77 6.38 12.34
C LEU A 68 6.05 7.20 12.53
N ASP A 69 6.89 6.88 13.50
CA ASP A 69 8.07 7.68 13.81
C ASP A 69 9.18 7.59 12.75
N THR A 70 9.34 6.43 12.10
CA THR A 70 10.43 6.16 11.16
C THR A 70 10.08 6.49 9.71
N VAL A 71 8.83 6.28 9.30
CA VAL A 71 8.39 6.51 7.91
C VAL A 71 8.22 8.00 7.65
N ARG A 72 9.00 8.52 6.69
CA ARG A 72 8.91 9.91 6.23
C ARG A 72 7.74 10.07 5.26
N ALA A 73 6.58 10.47 5.79
CA ALA A 73 5.36 10.74 5.03
C ALA A 73 4.51 11.82 5.69
N GLU A 74 3.53 12.37 4.97
CA GLU A 74 2.50 13.24 5.55
C GLU A 74 1.56 12.39 6.42
N LYS A 75 1.44 12.72 7.71
CA LYS A 75 0.69 11.90 8.68
C LYS A 75 -0.73 12.43 8.87
N PHE A 76 -1.71 11.53 8.72
CA PHE A 76 -3.12 11.82 8.91
C PHE A 76 -3.70 11.02 10.06
N ALA A 77 -4.19 11.76 11.04
CA ALA A 77 -5.06 11.25 12.09
C ALA A 77 -6.48 11.10 11.52
N VAL A 78 -6.94 9.87 11.35
CA VAL A 78 -8.21 9.55 10.70
C VAL A 78 -9.17 8.90 11.70
N SER A 79 -10.46 9.21 11.61
CA SER A 79 -11.46 8.56 12.47
C SER A 79 -11.59 7.07 12.16
N ARG A 80 -11.92 6.29 13.19
CA ARG A 80 -12.08 4.83 13.10
C ARG A 80 -13.01 4.39 11.98
N ASP A 81 -14.15 5.05 11.83
CA ASP A 81 -15.14 4.70 10.80
C ASP A 81 -14.59 4.87 9.39
N LEU A 82 -13.81 5.93 9.17
CA LEU A 82 -13.17 6.19 7.89
C LEU A 82 -12.00 5.23 7.65
N MET A 83 -11.20 4.91 8.67
CA MET A 83 -10.16 3.87 8.59
C MET A 83 -10.76 2.50 8.25
N HIS A 84 -11.89 2.15 8.86
CA HIS A 84 -12.62 0.91 8.59
C HIS A 84 -13.10 0.86 7.14
N GLU A 85 -13.72 1.94 6.66
CA GLU A 85 -14.19 2.04 5.28
C GLU A 85 -13.04 1.96 4.27
N LEU A 86 -11.88 2.54 4.58
CA LEU A 86 -10.69 2.45 3.74
C LEU A 86 -9.99 1.09 3.82
N GLY A 87 -10.15 0.36 4.93
CA GLY A 87 -9.72 -1.03 5.09
C GLY A 87 -10.53 -2.03 4.25
N GLY A 88 -11.63 -1.59 3.63
CA GLY A 88 -12.40 -2.37 2.67
C GLY A 88 -13.23 -3.47 3.32
N LYS A 89 -13.02 -4.73 2.89
CA LYS A 89 -13.79 -5.91 3.34
C LYS A 89 -13.14 -6.67 4.50
N ALA A 90 -12.15 -6.08 5.17
CA ALA A 90 -11.52 -6.71 6.31
C ALA A 90 -12.49 -6.71 7.50
N ASP A 91 -12.51 -7.80 8.27
CA ASP A 91 -13.30 -7.91 9.50
C ASP A 91 -12.77 -6.98 10.62
N THR A 92 -11.58 -6.41 10.44
CA THR A 92 -10.90 -5.55 11.41
C THR A 92 -10.50 -4.21 10.82
N VAL A 93 -10.57 -3.17 11.65
CA VAL A 93 -10.08 -1.83 11.31
C VAL A 93 -8.54 -1.88 11.24
N PRO A 94 -7.90 -1.46 10.13
CA PRO A 94 -6.45 -1.38 10.07
C PRO A 94 -5.92 -0.30 11.01
N GLU A 95 -4.87 -0.62 11.76
CA GLU A 95 -4.15 0.38 12.57
C GLU A 95 -3.49 1.45 11.69
N LEU A 96 -2.90 1.03 10.57
CA LEU A 96 -2.22 1.88 9.60
C LEU A 96 -2.67 1.59 8.16
N LEU A 97 -2.78 2.66 7.39
CA LEU A 97 -2.89 2.66 5.93
C LEU A 97 -1.86 3.62 5.36
N ALA A 98 -1.32 3.33 4.18
CA ALA A 98 -0.40 4.21 3.50
C ALA A 98 -0.84 4.49 2.06
N VAL A 99 -0.69 5.74 1.62
CA VAL A 99 -0.71 6.09 0.19
C VAL A 99 0.72 6.00 -0.32
N VAL A 100 0.97 5.03 -1.20
CA VAL A 100 2.30 4.75 -1.76
C VAL A 100 2.32 5.14 -3.23
N ALA A 101 3.42 5.74 -3.67
CA ALA A 101 3.62 6.08 -5.07
C ALA A 101 3.69 4.80 -5.92
N LEU A 102 2.97 4.80 -7.04
CA LEU A 102 3.01 3.75 -8.03
C LEU A 102 4.24 3.98 -8.93
N PRO A 103 5.23 3.08 -8.95
CA PRO A 103 6.36 3.20 -9.85
C PRO A 103 5.92 3.03 -11.31
N LYS A 104 6.69 3.61 -12.24
CA LYS A 104 6.45 3.43 -13.67
C LYS A 104 6.62 1.96 -14.06
N ASP A 105 5.80 1.53 -15.02
CA ASP A 105 5.94 0.23 -15.65
C ASP A 105 7.15 0.24 -16.59
N ASP A 106 8.30 -0.16 -16.03
CA ASP A 106 9.58 -0.25 -16.73
C ASP A 106 10.17 -1.65 -16.53
N LEU A 107 10.34 -2.38 -17.64
CA LEU A 107 10.90 -3.74 -17.64
C LEU A 107 12.37 -3.77 -17.23
N ARG A 108 13.09 -2.63 -17.32
CA ARG A 108 14.49 -2.53 -16.90
C ARG A 108 14.69 -2.72 -15.38
N ARG A 109 13.60 -2.75 -14.60
CA ARG A 109 13.63 -3.10 -13.18
C ARG A 109 13.88 -4.59 -12.93
N ILE A 110 13.63 -5.44 -13.92
CA ILE A 110 13.88 -6.88 -13.81
C ILE A 110 15.33 -7.15 -14.21
N PRO A 111 16.16 -7.71 -13.32
CA PRO A 111 17.56 -8.00 -13.63
C PRO A 111 17.67 -9.04 -14.74
N VAL A 112 18.54 -8.77 -15.71
CA VAL A 112 18.84 -9.67 -16.83
C VAL A 112 20.23 -10.25 -16.61
N GLY A 113 20.36 -11.57 -16.75
CA GLY A 113 21.64 -12.26 -16.58
C GLY A 113 21.53 -13.79 -16.70
N PRO A 114 22.64 -14.52 -16.54
CA PRO A 114 22.70 -15.97 -16.73
C PRO A 114 21.78 -16.78 -15.79
N THR A 115 21.40 -16.22 -14.65
CA THR A 115 20.54 -16.85 -13.63
C THR A 115 19.13 -16.25 -13.61
N MET A 116 18.70 -15.63 -14.71
CA MET A 116 17.39 -14.98 -14.80
C MET A 116 16.27 -16.00 -14.66
N LEU A 117 15.43 -15.80 -13.64
CA LEU A 117 14.15 -16.48 -13.46
C LEU A 117 13.05 -15.41 -13.41
N THR A 118 12.21 -15.36 -14.44
CA THR A 118 11.14 -14.37 -14.56
C THR A 118 9.83 -15.05 -14.89
N VAL A 119 8.77 -14.61 -14.24
CA VAL A 119 7.41 -15.10 -14.50
C VAL A 119 6.70 -14.11 -15.40
N VAL A 120 5.97 -14.60 -16.41
CA VAL A 120 5.09 -13.75 -17.23
C VAL A 120 3.67 -14.27 -17.05
N PHE A 121 2.77 -13.39 -16.61
CA PHE A 121 1.36 -13.74 -16.44
C PHE A 121 0.54 -13.18 -17.62
N ASP A 122 0.18 -14.04 -18.58
CA ASP A 122 -0.67 -13.63 -19.70
C ASP A 122 -2.11 -13.36 -19.23
N ARG A 123 -2.53 -12.09 -19.30
CA ARG A 123 -3.91 -11.62 -19.09
C ARG A 123 -4.60 -12.22 -17.84
N PRO A 124 -4.04 -12.05 -16.63
CA PRO A 124 -4.69 -12.53 -15.41
C PRO A 124 -6.03 -11.84 -15.17
N THR A 125 -7.03 -12.61 -14.78
CA THR A 125 -8.40 -12.13 -14.53
C THR A 125 -8.71 -11.91 -13.05
N SER A 126 -7.99 -12.59 -12.16
CA SER A 126 -8.19 -12.50 -10.70
C SER A 126 -7.03 -11.75 -10.03
N PRO A 127 -7.31 -10.60 -9.36
CA PRO A 127 -6.30 -9.89 -8.58
C PRO A 127 -5.65 -10.75 -7.49
N GLY A 128 -6.41 -11.68 -6.89
CA GLY A 128 -5.89 -12.58 -5.86
C GLY A 128 -4.81 -13.53 -6.41
N ASN A 129 -5.00 -14.01 -7.64
CA ASN A 129 -4.03 -14.91 -8.27
C ASN A 129 -2.71 -14.19 -8.58
N ILE A 130 -2.77 -12.91 -8.96
CA ILE A 130 -1.58 -12.08 -9.18
C ILE A 130 -0.76 -11.99 -7.88
N GLY A 131 -1.41 -11.69 -6.76
CA GLY A 131 -0.74 -11.59 -5.46
C GLY A 131 -0.10 -12.91 -5.03
N THR A 132 -0.83 -14.02 -5.17
CA THR A 132 -0.29 -15.35 -4.85
C THR A 132 0.91 -15.70 -5.73
N LEU A 133 0.84 -15.41 -7.03
CA LEU A 133 1.94 -15.68 -7.95
C LEU A 133 3.18 -14.84 -7.61
N VAL A 134 3.03 -13.55 -7.31
CA VAL A 134 4.15 -12.68 -6.89
C VAL A 134 4.78 -13.20 -5.61
N ARG A 135 3.98 -13.62 -4.63
CA ARG A 135 4.48 -14.19 -3.37
C ARG A 135 5.27 -15.49 -3.59
N SER A 136 4.79 -16.37 -4.46
CA SER A 136 5.50 -17.60 -4.81
C SER A 136 6.79 -17.30 -5.57
N ALA A 137 6.75 -16.39 -6.55
CA ALA A 137 7.92 -15.99 -7.32
C ALA A 137 9.04 -15.45 -6.41
N ASP A 138 8.69 -14.57 -5.46
CA ASP A 138 9.61 -14.06 -4.43
C ASP A 138 10.20 -15.20 -3.58
N ALA A 139 9.35 -16.10 -3.06
CA ALA A 139 9.78 -17.21 -2.20
C ALA A 139 10.71 -18.23 -2.89
N PHE A 140 10.58 -18.40 -4.21
CA PHE A 140 11.41 -19.31 -5.00
C PHE A 140 12.57 -18.61 -5.73
N GLY A 141 12.83 -17.33 -5.44
CA GLY A 141 14.00 -16.62 -5.94
C GLY A 141 13.88 -16.10 -7.39
N ALA A 142 12.67 -15.87 -7.88
CA ALA A 142 12.48 -15.19 -9.16
C ALA A 142 12.97 -13.73 -9.08
N GLY A 143 13.62 -13.26 -10.14
CA GLY A 143 14.09 -11.87 -10.25
C GLY A 143 13.00 -10.87 -10.66
N GLY A 144 11.84 -11.33 -11.11
CA GLY A 144 10.72 -10.46 -11.50
C GLY A 144 9.48 -11.21 -11.98
N VAL A 145 8.36 -10.48 -12.02
CA VAL A 145 7.02 -10.89 -12.50
C VAL A 145 6.48 -9.83 -13.45
#